data_AF-A0A4U7EMH7-F1
#
_entry.id   AF-A0A4U7EMH7-F1
#
_cell.length_a   1.000
_cell.length_b   1.000
_cell.length_c   1.000
_cell.angle_alpha   90.00
_cell.angle_beta   90.00
_cell.angle_gamma   90.00
#
_symmetry.space_group_name_H-M   'P 1'
#
loop_
_entity.id
_entity.type
_entity.pdbx_description
1 polymer ?
#
loop_
_entity_poly.entity_id
_entity_poly.type
_entity_poly.pdbx_seq_one_letter_code
_entity_poly.pdbx_strand_id
1 'polypeptide(L)'
;QVEVCADFHLRPYYGDEDDTDGLYHSVAKRGTTAFHAYATLYARVKNKRYTLAVRRLEDGDTASSVLAEFFGVLDGLDTEVKAVYLDRGFYDSKCLTLLQAHDYAYVIPIIRWGETIQQELSEGWSRAIQHDLTGKLDGHSWTVEFPVYIDCTYLNGKYDENGVARHGYAADAPFVDSPRDARYHYSKRFGIESSYRLFEQAIATTTTRDPTVRLLYVVVSLLLQNVWRYLHYEYVATPRRGGRRLWWWPYKEFVNMIRRAAWTALAVRRAVPANRPPDDRFYR
;
A
#
# COMPACT_ATOMS: atom_id res chain seq x y z
N GLN A 1 14.55 -14.96 -2.96
CA GLN A 1 14.44 -13.61 -3.51
C GLN A 1 13.01 -13.20 -3.83
N VAL A 2 12.45 -12.36 -2.95
CA VAL A 2 11.15 -11.71 -3.11
C VAL A 2 11.31 -10.20 -3.01
N GLU A 3 10.49 -9.47 -3.76
CA GLU A 3 10.45 -8.02 -3.63
C GLU A 3 9.32 -7.68 -2.66
N VAL A 4 9.57 -6.86 -1.64
CA VAL A 4 8.56 -6.52 -0.64
C VAL A 4 8.12 -5.07 -0.81
N CYS A 5 6.90 -4.77 -0.40
CA CYS A 5 6.39 -3.41 -0.42
C CYS A 5 5.59 -3.11 0.85
N ALA A 6 5.75 -1.92 1.41
CA ALA A 6 4.91 -1.46 2.51
C ALA A 6 4.25 -0.11 2.19
N ASP A 7 3.07 0.10 2.75
CA ASP A 7 2.24 1.26 2.46
C ASP A 7 1.20 1.49 3.58
N PHE A 8 0.71 2.73 3.69
CA PHE A 8 -0.28 3.15 4.69
C PHE A 8 -1.67 3.31 4.07
N HIS A 9 -2.68 2.76 4.73
CA HIS A 9 -4.07 2.86 4.37
C HIS A 9 -4.84 3.62 5.44
N LEU A 10 -5.24 4.86 5.12
CA LEU A 10 -5.99 5.74 6.01
C LEU A 10 -7.45 5.80 5.57
N ARG A 11 -8.37 5.32 6.40
CA ARG A 11 -9.82 5.40 6.17
C ARG A 11 -10.38 6.58 6.96
N PRO A 12 -10.87 7.65 6.30
CA PRO A 12 -11.43 8.82 6.96
C PRO A 12 -12.48 8.46 8.00
N TYR A 13 -12.40 9.10 9.17
CA TYR A 13 -13.41 9.04 10.22
C TYR A 13 -14.11 10.39 10.36
N TYR A 14 -15.43 10.34 10.55
CA TYR A 14 -16.31 11.53 10.61
C TYR A 14 -17.29 11.47 11.79
N GLY A 15 -17.11 10.50 12.69
CA GLY A 15 -17.92 10.43 13.90
C GLY A 15 -17.29 11.25 15.03
N ASP A 16 -17.78 11.03 16.23
CA ASP A 16 -17.23 11.66 17.43
C ASP A 16 -15.85 11.05 17.77
N GLU A 17 -14.82 11.89 17.77
CA GLU A 17 -13.42 11.51 18.02
C GLU A 17 -13.16 11.27 19.51
N ASP A 18 -13.80 12.03 20.41
CA ASP A 18 -13.65 11.89 21.86
C ASP A 18 -14.18 10.55 22.38
N ASP A 19 -15.11 9.99 21.62
CA ASP A 19 -15.88 8.78 21.91
C ASP A 19 -15.33 7.53 21.17
N THR A 20 -14.18 7.66 20.51
CA THR A 20 -13.63 6.62 19.62
C THR A 20 -12.15 6.39 19.85
N ASP A 21 -11.83 5.26 20.48
CA ASP A 21 -10.46 4.83 20.70
C ASP A 21 -9.75 4.35 19.43
N GLY A 22 -8.43 4.46 19.42
CA GLY A 22 -7.57 3.87 18.39
C GLY A 22 -7.67 4.53 17.02
N LEU A 23 -8.01 5.82 17.00
CA LEU A 23 -7.86 6.67 15.83
C LEU A 23 -6.39 7.05 15.64
N TYR A 24 -6.05 7.31 14.38
CA TYR A 24 -4.75 7.81 13.97
C TYR A 24 -4.94 9.18 13.34
N HIS A 25 -4.16 10.16 13.80
CA HIS A 25 -4.22 11.51 13.32
C HIS A 25 -3.11 11.83 12.31
N SER A 26 -3.50 12.45 11.20
CA SER A 26 -2.60 12.83 10.11
C SER A 26 -3.07 14.13 9.48
N VAL A 27 -2.25 14.69 8.58
CA VAL A 27 -2.64 15.79 7.70
C VAL A 27 -4.02 15.55 7.10
N ALA A 28 -4.82 16.63 7.02
CA ALA A 28 -6.20 16.55 6.60
C ALA A 28 -6.33 15.89 5.21
N LYS A 29 -7.19 14.87 5.12
CA LYS A 29 -7.54 14.19 3.87
C LYS A 29 -9.05 14.02 3.84
N ARG A 30 -9.67 14.41 2.72
CA ARG A 30 -11.13 14.33 2.53
C ARG A 30 -11.92 15.00 3.67
N GLY A 31 -11.42 16.12 4.19
CA GLY A 31 -12.10 16.93 5.21
C GLY A 31 -12.00 16.45 6.66
N THR A 32 -11.14 15.46 6.96
CA THR A 32 -10.88 15.02 8.34
C THR A 32 -9.38 14.82 8.58
N THR A 33 -8.96 14.95 9.83
CA THR A 33 -7.62 14.61 10.33
C THR A 33 -7.58 13.26 11.06
N ALA A 34 -8.74 12.67 11.34
CA ALA A 34 -8.87 11.40 12.05
C ALA A 34 -9.13 10.23 11.10
N PHE A 35 -8.44 9.12 11.34
CA PHE A 35 -8.49 7.95 10.48
C PHE A 35 -8.50 6.65 11.28
N HIS A 36 -9.22 5.65 10.75
CA HIS A 36 -8.84 4.27 11.02
C HIS A 36 -7.71 3.90 10.06
N ALA A 37 -6.53 3.66 10.62
CA ALA A 37 -5.30 3.56 9.85
C ALA A 37 -4.68 2.17 9.97
N TYR A 38 -4.10 1.70 8.88
CA TYR A 38 -3.46 0.40 8.79
C TYR A 38 -2.20 0.50 7.95
N ALA A 39 -1.16 -0.22 8.33
CA ALA A 39 -0.02 -0.49 7.47
C ALA A 39 -0.10 -1.92 6.95
N THR A 40 0.31 -2.14 5.71
CA THR A 40 0.34 -3.48 5.11
C THR A 40 1.71 -3.76 4.51
N LEU A 41 2.17 -5.01 4.68
CA LEU A 41 3.35 -5.56 4.03
C LEU A 41 2.92 -6.54 2.95
N TYR A 42 3.42 -6.35 1.73
CA TYR A 42 3.17 -7.24 0.61
C TYR A 42 4.47 -7.85 0.11
N ALA A 43 4.46 -9.14 -0.22
CA ALA A 43 5.48 -9.77 -1.04
C ALA A 43 5.04 -9.81 -2.50
N ARG A 44 5.97 -9.51 -3.40
CA ARG A 44 5.86 -9.67 -4.84
C ARG A 44 6.78 -10.79 -5.31
N VAL A 45 6.18 -11.86 -5.84
CA VAL A 45 6.86 -13.04 -6.35
C VAL A 45 6.43 -13.27 -7.80
N LYS A 46 7.35 -13.18 -8.77
CA LYS A 46 7.06 -13.38 -10.20
C LYS A 46 5.83 -12.57 -10.68
N ASN A 47 5.79 -11.28 -10.38
CA ASN A 47 4.68 -10.35 -10.67
C ASN A 47 3.35 -10.63 -9.92
N LYS A 48 3.31 -11.57 -8.99
CA LYS A 48 2.15 -11.83 -8.13
C LYS A 48 2.38 -11.25 -6.74
N ARG A 49 1.31 -10.79 -6.11
CA ARG A 49 1.39 -10.11 -4.81
C ARG A 49 0.67 -10.92 -3.73
N TYR A 50 1.21 -10.98 -2.55
CA TYR A 50 0.57 -11.59 -1.39
C TYR A 50 0.74 -10.66 -0.19
N THR A 51 -0.34 -10.40 0.54
CA THR A 51 -0.25 -9.70 1.82
C THR A 51 0.41 -10.63 2.82
N LEU A 52 1.51 -10.20 3.41
CA LEU A 52 2.24 -10.94 4.43
C LEU A 52 1.80 -10.53 5.84
N ALA A 53 1.66 -9.22 6.07
CA ALA A 53 1.28 -8.67 7.36
C ALA A 53 0.38 -7.45 7.21
N VAL A 54 -0.40 -7.20 8.25
CA VAL A 54 -1.16 -5.97 8.45
C VAL A 54 -1.03 -5.56 9.91
N ARG A 55 -0.79 -4.28 10.14
CA ARG A 55 -0.69 -3.66 11.46
C ARG A 55 -1.69 -2.52 11.53
N ARG A 56 -2.47 -2.43 12.60
CA ARG A 56 -3.28 -1.22 12.89
C ARG A 56 -2.36 -0.11 13.36
N LEU A 57 -2.65 1.13 12.96
CA LEU A 57 -1.93 2.30 13.45
C LEU A 57 -2.75 3.05 14.49
N GLU A 58 -2.06 3.56 15.50
CA GLU A 58 -2.58 4.44 16.55
C GLU A 58 -1.68 5.68 16.68
N ASP A 59 -2.14 6.70 17.38
CA ASP A 59 -1.31 7.87 17.67
C ASP A 59 -0.04 7.49 18.44
N GLY A 60 1.08 8.07 18.02
CA GLY A 60 2.40 7.72 18.52
C GLY A 60 3.13 6.67 17.68
N ASP A 61 2.42 5.93 16.83
CA ASP A 61 3.07 5.07 15.85
C ASP A 61 3.91 5.87 14.87
N THR A 62 5.10 5.36 14.59
CA THR A 62 6.03 5.95 13.62
C THR A 62 6.22 5.01 12.44
N ALA A 63 6.51 5.56 11.26
CA ALA A 63 6.77 4.76 10.08
C ALA A 63 7.92 3.76 10.28
N SER A 64 8.96 4.16 11.03
CA SER A 64 10.08 3.30 11.40
C SER A 64 9.69 2.18 12.36
N SER A 65 8.83 2.44 13.36
CA SER A 65 8.34 1.37 14.25
C SER A 65 7.55 0.30 13.48
N VAL A 66 6.68 0.73 12.55
CA VAL A 66 5.94 -0.17 11.66
C VAL A 66 6.90 -0.97 10.77
N LEU A 67 7.89 -0.29 10.18
CA LEU A 67 8.83 -0.90 9.27
C LEU A 67 9.70 -1.94 9.99
N ALA A 68 10.14 -1.65 11.21
CA ALA A 68 10.90 -2.59 12.04
C ALA A 68 10.08 -3.84 12.37
N GLU A 69 8.79 -3.71 12.73
CA GLU A 69 7.91 -4.85 12.93
C GLU A 69 7.75 -5.69 11.65
N PHE A 70 7.63 -5.04 10.49
CA PHE A 70 7.57 -5.72 9.20
C PHE A 70 8.86 -6.44 8.84
N PHE A 71 10.02 -5.89 9.16
CA PHE A 71 11.29 -6.58 8.99
C PHE A 71 11.39 -7.80 9.90
N GLY A 72 10.94 -7.71 11.15
CA GLY A 72 10.83 -8.88 12.03
C GLY A 72 9.93 -9.99 11.46
N VAL A 73 8.85 -9.65 10.75
CA VAL A 73 8.04 -10.64 10.00
C VAL A 73 8.85 -11.27 8.87
N LEU A 74 9.63 -10.49 8.13
CA LEU A 74 10.45 -11.00 7.01
C LEU A 74 11.59 -11.90 7.50
N ASP A 75 12.23 -11.56 8.61
CA ASP A 75 13.30 -12.37 9.22
C ASP A 75 12.80 -13.76 9.65
N GLY A 76 11.51 -13.88 9.98
CA GLY A 76 10.87 -15.17 10.28
C GLY A 76 10.51 -16.01 9.05
N LEU A 77 10.68 -15.50 7.82
CA LEU A 77 10.40 -16.23 6.59
C LEU A 77 11.68 -16.84 6.03
N ASP A 78 11.60 -18.08 5.56
CA ASP A 78 12.69 -18.75 4.82
C ASP A 78 12.76 -18.24 3.37
N THR A 79 12.98 -16.93 3.22
CA THR A 79 12.99 -16.27 1.91
C THR A 79 13.83 -15.01 1.95
N GLU A 80 14.86 -14.98 1.11
CA GLU A 80 15.68 -13.80 0.90
C GLU A 80 14.88 -12.63 0.30
N VAL A 81 14.98 -11.45 0.90
CA VAL A 81 14.41 -10.19 0.40
C VAL A 81 15.36 -9.60 -0.63
N LYS A 82 14.88 -9.46 -1.86
CA LYS A 82 15.64 -8.89 -2.99
C LYS A 82 15.63 -7.37 -2.98
N ALA A 83 14.50 -6.76 -2.64
CA ALA A 83 14.34 -5.32 -2.61
C ALA A 83 13.10 -4.89 -1.81
N VAL A 84 13.15 -3.71 -1.22
CA VAL A 84 12.07 -3.08 -0.45
C VAL A 84 11.56 -1.83 -1.18
N TYR A 85 10.27 -1.79 -1.50
CA TYR A 85 9.61 -0.66 -2.15
C TYR A 85 8.63 0.02 -1.19
N LEU A 86 8.98 1.19 -0.66
CA LEU A 86 8.14 1.90 0.31
C LEU A 86 7.39 3.07 -0.33
N ASP A 87 6.25 3.42 0.25
CA ASP A 87 5.55 4.64 -0.10
C ASP A 87 6.27 5.89 0.47
N ARG A 88 5.85 7.08 0.03
CA ARG A 88 6.45 8.34 0.53
C ARG A 88 6.24 8.56 2.02
N GLY A 89 5.27 7.89 2.65
CA GLY A 89 5.04 7.95 4.09
C GLY A 89 6.18 7.35 4.92
N PHE A 90 7.02 6.51 4.33
CA PHE A 90 8.25 5.99 4.93
C PHE A 90 9.51 6.80 4.56
N TYR A 91 9.36 7.95 3.88
CA TYR A 91 10.50 8.84 3.61
C TYR A 91 10.86 9.62 4.87
N ASP A 92 11.58 8.95 5.78
CA ASP A 92 12.11 9.53 7.01
C ASP A 92 13.50 8.97 7.34
N SER A 93 14.28 9.70 8.14
CA SER A 93 15.66 9.32 8.46
C SER A 93 15.75 8.00 9.22
N LYS A 94 14.81 7.66 10.09
CA LYS A 94 14.79 6.37 10.82
C LYS A 94 14.48 5.21 9.87
N CYS A 95 13.51 5.35 8.97
CA CYS A 95 13.25 4.30 7.97
C CYS A 95 14.45 4.05 7.06
N LEU A 96 15.11 5.11 6.57
CA LEU A 96 16.32 4.97 5.76
C LEU A 96 17.47 4.34 6.53
N THR A 97 17.64 4.72 7.80
CA THR A 97 18.64 4.10 8.70
C THR A 97 18.36 2.60 8.88
N LEU A 98 17.09 2.22 9.07
CA LEU A 98 16.70 0.80 9.17
C LEU A 98 17.00 0.05 7.88
N LEU A 99 16.71 0.62 6.72
CA LEU A 99 17.00 -0.02 5.43
C LEU A 99 18.50 -0.27 5.23
N GLN A 100 19.34 0.71 5.57
CA GLN A 100 20.80 0.58 5.50
C GLN A 100 21.33 -0.44 6.52
N ALA A 101 20.81 -0.43 7.75
CA ALA A 101 21.23 -1.36 8.80
C ALA A 101 20.92 -2.83 8.46
N HIS A 102 19.85 -3.08 7.70
CA HIS A 102 19.47 -4.40 7.21
C HIS A 102 20.10 -4.77 5.84
N ASP A 103 20.93 -3.90 5.26
CA ASP A 103 21.53 -4.07 3.92
C ASP A 103 20.49 -4.37 2.83
N TYR A 104 19.31 -3.76 2.94
CA TYR A 104 18.24 -3.96 1.96
C TYR A 104 18.40 -3.03 0.77
N ALA A 105 18.38 -3.59 -0.44
CA ALA A 105 18.16 -2.79 -1.64
C ALA A 105 16.78 -2.11 -1.58
N TYR A 106 16.69 -0.79 -1.80
CA TYR A 106 15.43 -0.06 -1.65
C TYR A 106 15.16 0.98 -2.72
N VAL A 107 13.87 1.33 -2.88
CA VAL A 107 13.43 2.53 -3.61
C VAL A 107 12.23 3.16 -2.89
N ILE A 108 12.37 4.45 -2.54
CA ILE A 108 11.34 5.26 -1.87
C ILE A 108 11.18 6.58 -2.62
N PRO A 109 9.96 7.02 -2.97
CA PRO A 109 9.75 8.35 -3.51
C PRO A 109 9.99 9.41 -2.42
N ILE A 110 10.77 10.43 -2.75
CA ILE A 110 11.09 11.49 -1.79
C ILE A 110 9.92 12.47 -1.63
N ILE A 111 9.83 13.09 -0.45
CA ILE A 111 8.92 14.22 -0.22
C ILE A 111 9.63 15.50 -0.65
N ARG A 112 8.92 16.38 -1.35
CA ARG A 112 9.41 17.70 -1.75
C ARG A 112 9.47 18.64 -0.54
N TRP A 113 10.49 18.46 0.29
CA TRP A 113 10.67 19.16 1.56
C TRP A 113 12.13 19.59 1.75
N GLY A 114 12.32 20.76 2.37
CA GLY A 114 13.63 21.43 2.45
C GLY A 114 13.98 22.20 1.18
N GLU A 115 14.67 23.33 1.32
CA GLU A 115 15.02 24.21 0.18
C GLU A 115 15.83 23.48 -0.89
N THR A 116 16.81 22.67 -0.47
CA THR A 116 17.67 21.88 -1.36
C THR A 116 16.86 20.95 -2.27
N ILE A 117 16.02 20.07 -1.71
CA ILE A 117 15.21 19.15 -2.52
C ILE A 117 14.15 19.91 -3.33
N GLN A 118 13.61 21.00 -2.80
CA GLN A 118 12.67 21.82 -3.56
C GLN A 118 13.29 22.42 -4.83
N GLN A 119 14.53 22.90 -4.73
CA GLN A 119 15.32 23.43 -5.84
C GLN A 119 15.76 22.34 -6.82
N GLU A 120 16.26 21.21 -6.29
CA GLU A 120 16.66 20.06 -7.11
C GLU A 120 15.47 19.51 -7.93
N LEU A 121 14.26 19.51 -7.36
CA LEU A 121 13.04 19.08 -8.03
C LEU A 121 12.36 20.17 -8.88
N SER A 122 12.79 21.43 -8.84
CA SER A 122 12.27 22.48 -9.74
C SER A 122 13.05 22.59 -11.06
N GLU A 123 14.33 22.20 -11.07
CA GLU A 123 15.25 22.55 -12.16
C GLU A 123 16.07 21.38 -12.73
N GLY A 124 16.63 21.60 -13.91
CA GLY A 124 17.52 20.68 -14.60
C GLY A 124 16.86 19.41 -15.16
N TRP A 125 17.72 18.49 -15.61
CA TRP A 125 17.37 17.21 -16.26
C TRP A 125 17.59 16.02 -15.33
N SER A 126 17.25 14.82 -15.81
CA SER A 126 17.40 13.60 -15.04
C SER A 126 18.84 13.44 -14.55
N ARG A 127 19.02 13.23 -13.26
CA ARG A 127 20.33 13.13 -12.60
C ARG A 127 20.26 12.33 -11.31
N ALA A 128 21.41 11.91 -10.81
CA ALA A 128 21.57 11.40 -9.46
C ALA A 128 22.33 12.44 -8.63
N ILE A 129 21.88 12.67 -7.41
CA ILE A 129 22.53 13.54 -6.42
C ILE A 129 22.72 12.76 -5.13
N GLN A 130 23.64 13.21 -4.28
CA GLN A 130 23.69 12.77 -2.89
C GLN A 130 22.82 13.69 -2.05
N HIS A 131 22.10 13.11 -1.09
CA HIS A 131 21.29 13.84 -0.14
C HIS A 131 21.38 13.18 1.23
N ASP A 132 20.91 13.89 2.24
CA ASP A 132 20.97 13.47 3.61
C ASP A 132 19.74 13.95 4.39
N LEU A 133 19.39 13.21 5.44
CA LEU A 133 18.36 13.60 6.39
C LEU A 133 18.89 13.49 7.81
N THR A 134 18.78 14.57 8.57
CA THR A 134 19.10 14.57 10.00
C THR A 134 17.89 14.12 10.82
N GLY A 135 18.03 12.98 11.51
CA GLY A 135 17.10 12.50 12.52
C GLY A 135 17.46 13.00 13.92
N LYS A 136 16.48 12.94 14.83
CA LYS A 136 16.67 13.15 16.27
C LYS A 136 15.98 12.04 17.07
N LEU A 137 16.64 11.56 18.11
CA LEU A 137 16.18 10.52 19.02
C LEU A 137 16.86 10.76 20.36
N ASP A 138 16.06 10.91 21.42
CA ASP A 138 16.55 11.05 22.79
C ASP A 138 17.68 12.09 22.96
N GLY A 139 17.51 13.25 22.31
CA GLY A 139 18.47 14.37 22.33
C GLY A 139 19.70 14.20 21.42
N HIS A 140 19.88 13.03 20.81
CA HIS A 140 20.97 12.75 19.88
C HIS A 140 20.51 12.97 18.44
N SER A 141 21.35 13.63 17.65
CA SER A 141 21.15 13.81 16.21
C SER A 141 22.08 12.91 15.42
N TRP A 142 21.57 12.29 14.37
CA TRP A 142 22.37 11.59 13.37
C TRP A 142 21.90 12.01 11.98
N THR A 143 22.79 11.84 11.01
CA THR A 143 22.50 12.10 9.61
C THR A 143 22.59 10.79 8.86
N VAL A 144 21.57 10.49 8.05
CA VAL A 144 21.59 9.37 7.10
C VAL A 144 21.79 9.94 5.71
N GLU A 145 22.83 9.49 5.02
CA GLU A 145 23.15 9.88 3.64
C GLU A 145 22.64 8.82 2.67
N PHE A 146 22.11 9.24 1.52
CA PHE A 146 21.59 8.34 0.50
C PHE A 146 21.55 9.00 -0.89
N PRO A 147 21.69 8.20 -1.95
CA PRO A 147 21.52 8.69 -3.31
C PRO A 147 20.04 9.00 -3.61
N VAL A 148 19.82 10.13 -4.28
CA VAL A 148 18.52 10.54 -4.84
C VAL A 148 18.60 10.57 -6.35
N TYR A 149 17.73 9.80 -6.98
CA TYR A 149 17.58 9.74 -8.43
C TYR A 149 16.38 10.58 -8.86
N ILE A 150 16.61 11.59 -9.67
CA ILE A 150 15.59 12.52 -10.18
C ILE A 150 15.31 12.16 -11.64
N ASP A 151 14.11 11.67 -11.94
CA ASP A 151 13.65 11.36 -13.30
C ASP A 151 12.78 12.48 -13.86
N CYS A 152 13.23 13.08 -14.97
CA CYS A 152 12.49 14.08 -15.74
C CYS A 152 11.63 13.41 -16.81
N THR A 153 10.35 13.78 -16.85
CA THR A 153 9.37 13.17 -17.74
C THR A 153 8.54 14.26 -18.40
N TYR A 154 8.44 14.23 -19.73
CA TYR A 154 7.59 15.17 -20.44
C TYR A 154 6.12 14.88 -20.15
N LEU A 155 5.39 15.90 -19.73
CA LEU A 155 3.96 15.82 -19.43
C LEU A 155 3.13 15.65 -20.70
N ASN A 156 3.57 16.23 -21.83
CA ASN A 156 2.94 16.07 -23.15
C ASN A 156 1.40 16.20 -23.13
N GLY A 157 0.88 17.22 -22.44
CA GLY A 157 -0.55 17.48 -22.29
C GLY A 157 -1.29 16.52 -21.34
N LYS A 158 -0.59 15.66 -20.60
CA LYS A 158 -1.21 14.86 -19.55
C LYS A 158 -1.69 15.77 -18.43
N TYR A 159 -2.91 15.50 -17.95
CA TYR A 159 -3.59 16.28 -16.90
C TYR A 159 -3.77 17.76 -17.27
N ASP A 160 -3.88 18.07 -18.57
CA ASP A 160 -3.96 19.44 -19.10
C ASP A 160 -2.73 20.30 -18.77
N GLU A 161 -1.62 19.67 -18.39
CA GLU A 161 -0.36 20.34 -18.07
C GLU A 161 0.67 20.16 -19.20
N ASN A 162 1.33 21.26 -19.56
CA ASN A 162 2.48 21.28 -20.46
C ASN A 162 3.76 21.51 -19.65
N GLY A 163 4.81 20.73 -19.92
CA GLY A 163 6.09 20.89 -19.23
C GLY A 163 6.77 19.57 -18.90
N VAL A 164 7.69 19.64 -17.92
CA VAL A 164 8.49 18.50 -17.45
C VAL A 164 8.13 18.22 -15.99
N ALA A 165 7.62 17.03 -15.71
CA ALA A 165 7.46 16.52 -14.35
C ALA A 165 8.76 15.89 -13.87
N ARG A 166 9.17 16.23 -12.65
CA ARG A 166 10.37 15.71 -12.00
C ARG A 166 9.97 14.84 -10.82
N HIS A 167 10.42 13.60 -10.82
CA HIS A 167 10.13 12.62 -9.77
C HIS A 167 11.42 12.20 -9.09
N GLY A 168 11.55 12.47 -7.80
CA GLY A 168 12.71 12.06 -7.00
C GLY A 168 12.48 10.74 -6.27
N TYR A 169 13.51 9.89 -6.24
CA TYR A 169 13.51 8.62 -5.54
C TYR A 169 14.80 8.46 -4.75
N ALA A 170 14.71 8.24 -3.44
CA ALA A 170 15.81 7.72 -2.64
C ALA A 170 15.95 6.24 -2.99
N ALA A 171 17.11 5.83 -3.52
CA ALA A 171 17.27 4.47 -4.02
C ALA A 171 18.70 3.98 -3.89
N ASP A 172 18.93 3.01 -3.01
CA ASP A 172 20.18 2.27 -2.94
C ASP A 172 19.90 0.83 -3.32
N ALA A 173 20.23 0.46 -4.55
CA ALA A 173 19.95 -0.87 -5.08
C ALA A 173 20.89 -1.20 -6.25
N PRO A 174 21.45 -2.43 -6.33
CA PRO A 174 22.42 -2.81 -7.35
C PRO A 174 21.83 -2.92 -8.78
N PHE A 175 20.52 -2.73 -8.93
CA PHE A 175 19.82 -2.74 -10.22
C PHE A 175 19.29 -1.36 -10.62
N VAL A 176 19.69 -0.29 -9.92
CA VAL A 176 19.29 1.10 -10.18
C VAL A 176 20.53 1.89 -10.60
N ASP A 177 20.78 1.95 -11.91
CA ASP A 177 21.93 2.68 -12.47
C ASP A 177 21.54 4.06 -12.99
N SER A 178 20.25 4.30 -13.24
CA SER A 178 19.74 5.55 -13.78
C SER A 178 18.44 6.01 -13.10
N PRO A 179 18.08 7.30 -13.20
CA PRO A 179 16.81 7.77 -12.66
C PRO A 179 15.58 7.10 -13.28
N ARG A 180 15.70 6.72 -14.55
CA ARG A 180 14.69 5.94 -15.23
C ARG A 180 14.53 4.55 -14.60
N ASP A 181 15.62 3.92 -14.15
CA ASP A 181 15.56 2.63 -13.45
C ASP A 181 14.89 2.76 -12.09
N ALA A 182 15.22 3.80 -11.32
CA ALA A 182 14.58 4.07 -10.04
C ALA A 182 13.05 4.17 -10.21
N ARG A 183 12.59 4.98 -11.18
CA ARG A 183 11.17 5.07 -11.54
C ARG A 183 10.62 3.75 -12.05
N TYR A 184 11.32 3.04 -12.95
CA TYR A 184 10.85 1.79 -13.53
C TYR A 184 10.65 0.72 -12.45
N HIS A 185 11.62 0.55 -11.56
CA HIS A 185 11.55 -0.40 -10.45
C HIS A 185 10.50 0.01 -9.43
N TYR A 186 10.44 1.29 -9.05
CA TYR A 186 9.34 1.78 -8.20
C TYR A 186 7.98 1.58 -8.87
N SER A 187 7.87 1.78 -10.18
CA SER A 187 6.59 1.63 -10.90
C SER A 187 6.05 0.20 -10.86
N LYS A 188 6.89 -0.81 -10.63
CA LYS A 188 6.43 -2.19 -10.45
C LYS A 188 5.58 -2.36 -9.19
N ARG A 189 5.60 -1.38 -8.28
CA ARG A 189 4.67 -1.22 -7.15
C ARG A 189 3.23 -0.91 -7.60
N PHE A 190 2.97 -0.31 -8.77
CA PHE A 190 1.69 0.33 -9.19
C PHE A 190 0.40 -0.52 -9.21
N GLY A 191 0.39 -1.76 -8.71
CA GLY A 191 -0.86 -2.44 -8.40
C GLY A 191 -1.09 -2.71 -6.91
N ILE A 192 -0.35 -2.07 -6.01
CA ILE A 192 -0.75 -1.91 -4.60
C ILE A 192 -2.01 -1.05 -4.52
N GLU A 193 -2.05 0.07 -5.25
CA GLU A 193 -3.26 0.91 -5.35
C GLU A 193 -4.45 0.12 -5.93
N SER A 194 -4.21 -0.75 -6.91
CA SER A 194 -5.23 -1.69 -7.40
C SER A 194 -5.60 -2.74 -6.36
N SER A 195 -4.66 -3.18 -5.52
CA SER A 195 -4.92 -4.12 -4.42
C SER A 195 -5.84 -3.50 -3.36
N TYR A 196 -5.70 -2.20 -3.08
CA TYR A 196 -6.61 -1.46 -2.21
C TYR A 196 -8.01 -1.34 -2.79
N ARG A 197 -8.13 -0.97 -4.07
CA ARG A 197 -9.43 -0.94 -4.77
C ARG A 197 -10.12 -2.30 -4.77
N LEU A 198 -9.36 -3.39 -4.78
CA LEU A 198 -9.90 -4.75 -4.69
C LEU A 198 -10.32 -5.10 -3.27
N PHE A 199 -9.47 -4.82 -2.27
CA PHE A 199 -9.77 -5.08 -0.86
C PHE A 199 -11.03 -4.33 -0.37
N GLU A 200 -11.21 -3.07 -0.75
CA GLU A 200 -12.42 -2.29 -0.38
C GLU A 200 -13.72 -2.90 -0.99
N GLN A 201 -13.63 -3.77 -2.01
CA GLN A 201 -14.83 -4.46 -2.55
C GLN A 201 -15.35 -5.58 -1.65
N ALA A 202 -14.50 -6.12 -0.78
CA ALA A 202 -14.84 -7.23 0.10
C ALA A 202 -14.86 -6.85 1.58
N ILE A 203 -14.36 -5.66 1.94
CA ILE A 203 -14.44 -5.19 3.32
C ILE A 203 -15.90 -4.97 3.71
N ALA A 204 -16.26 -5.42 4.91
CA ALA A 204 -17.59 -5.16 5.45
C ALA A 204 -17.73 -3.66 5.78
N THR A 205 -18.78 -3.02 5.25
CA THR A 205 -19.19 -1.69 5.72
C THR A 205 -19.76 -1.82 7.12
N THR A 206 -19.31 -0.99 8.04
CA THR A 206 -19.72 -1.06 9.44
C THR A 206 -19.76 0.34 10.08
N THR A 207 -20.68 0.51 11.02
CA THR A 207 -20.81 1.69 11.88
C THR A 207 -20.12 1.49 13.24
N THR A 208 -19.53 0.31 13.49
CA THR A 208 -18.83 0.08 14.77
C THR A 208 -17.65 1.03 14.93
N ARG A 209 -17.51 1.56 16.15
CA ARG A 209 -16.35 2.34 16.61
C ARG A 209 -15.21 1.45 17.08
N ASP A 210 -15.49 0.20 17.44
CA ASP A 210 -14.50 -0.76 17.95
C ASP A 210 -13.38 -1.00 16.91
N PRO A 211 -12.14 -0.56 17.19
CA PRO A 211 -11.03 -0.68 16.24
C PRO A 211 -10.61 -2.14 16.00
N THR A 212 -10.83 -3.04 16.95
CA THR A 212 -10.52 -4.46 16.83
C THR A 212 -11.44 -5.14 15.83
N VAL A 213 -12.75 -4.87 15.91
CA VAL A 213 -13.74 -5.40 14.95
C VAL A 213 -13.47 -4.85 13.56
N ARG A 214 -13.08 -3.58 13.44
CA ARG A 214 -12.73 -2.97 12.15
C ARG A 214 -11.47 -3.61 11.56
N LEU A 215 -10.43 -3.83 12.38
CA LEU A 215 -9.23 -4.55 11.98
C LEU A 215 -9.57 -5.97 11.51
N LEU A 216 -10.47 -6.68 12.20
CA LEU A 216 -10.91 -8.01 11.78
C LEU A 216 -11.50 -7.99 10.35
N TYR A 217 -12.34 -7.00 10.01
CA TYR A 217 -12.86 -6.86 8.65
C TYR A 217 -11.76 -6.58 7.63
N VAL A 218 -10.73 -5.83 8.01
CA VAL A 218 -9.55 -5.61 7.17
C VAL A 218 -8.78 -6.92 6.96
N VAL A 219 -8.49 -7.65 8.02
CA VAL A 219 -7.78 -8.93 7.95
C VAL A 219 -8.55 -9.93 7.06
N VAL A 220 -9.85 -10.08 7.27
CA VAL A 220 -10.69 -11.01 6.49
C VAL A 220 -10.67 -10.68 5.00
N SER A 221 -10.80 -9.40 4.63
CA SER A 221 -10.79 -9.03 3.21
C SER A 221 -9.39 -9.17 2.56
N LEU A 222 -8.30 -8.93 3.32
CA LEU A 222 -6.94 -9.22 2.85
C LEU A 222 -6.70 -10.73 2.66
N LEU A 223 -7.22 -11.57 3.56
CA LEU A 223 -7.17 -13.03 3.45
C LEU A 223 -7.94 -13.52 2.21
N LEU A 224 -9.17 -13.02 2.00
CA LEU A 224 -9.95 -13.35 0.79
C LEU A 224 -9.20 -12.97 -0.49
N GLN A 225 -8.50 -11.83 -0.48
CA GLN A 225 -7.65 -11.44 -1.61
C GLN A 225 -6.48 -12.41 -1.82
N ASN A 226 -5.79 -12.84 -0.76
CA ASN A 226 -4.72 -13.83 -0.85
C ASN A 226 -5.23 -15.18 -1.39
N VAL A 227 -6.37 -15.66 -0.86
CA VAL A 227 -7.02 -16.90 -1.31
C VAL A 227 -7.38 -16.81 -2.79
N TRP A 228 -8.03 -15.73 -3.22
CA TRP A 228 -8.36 -15.53 -4.63
C TRP A 228 -7.12 -15.56 -5.51
N ARG A 229 -6.04 -14.85 -5.14
CA ARG A 229 -4.80 -14.83 -5.92
C ARG A 229 -4.14 -16.20 -6.03
N TYR A 230 -4.16 -16.96 -4.93
CA TYR A 230 -3.67 -18.33 -4.93
C TYR A 230 -4.52 -19.21 -5.86
N LEU A 231 -5.85 -19.22 -5.70
CA LEU A 231 -6.75 -20.04 -6.51
C LEU A 231 -6.72 -19.65 -7.98
N HIS A 232 -6.64 -18.36 -8.27
CA HIS A 232 -6.59 -17.84 -9.63
C HIS A 232 -5.31 -18.30 -10.34
N TYR A 233 -4.19 -18.30 -9.63
CA TYR A 233 -2.95 -18.81 -10.18
C TYR A 233 -2.94 -20.33 -10.30
N GLU A 234 -3.39 -21.04 -9.27
CA GLU A 234 -3.23 -22.49 -9.18
C GLU A 234 -4.22 -23.25 -10.06
N TYR A 235 -5.49 -22.82 -10.07
CA TYR A 235 -6.57 -23.59 -10.70
C TYR A 235 -7.14 -22.92 -11.94
N VAL A 236 -7.13 -21.58 -12.00
CA VAL A 236 -7.71 -20.87 -13.14
C VAL A 236 -6.67 -20.64 -14.22
N ALA A 237 -5.42 -20.35 -13.87
CA ALA A 237 -4.38 -20.01 -14.84
C ALA A 237 -3.83 -21.24 -15.59
N THR A 238 -3.65 -21.14 -16.91
CA THR A 238 -3.06 -22.24 -17.70
C THR A 238 -1.53 -22.13 -17.75
N PRO A 239 -0.78 -23.23 -17.55
CA PRO A 239 0.67 -23.25 -17.72
C PRO A 239 1.15 -22.74 -19.09
N ARG A 240 2.23 -21.97 -19.11
CA ARG A 240 2.94 -21.50 -20.32
C ARG A 240 4.44 -21.46 -20.08
N ARG A 241 5.26 -21.48 -21.15
CA ARG A 241 6.72 -21.31 -21.02
C ARG A 241 7.00 -19.98 -20.30
N GLY A 242 7.71 -20.06 -19.16
CA GLY A 242 8.03 -18.89 -18.33
C GLY A 242 6.93 -18.42 -17.35
N GLY A 243 5.79 -19.10 -17.23
CA GLY A 243 4.75 -18.69 -16.26
C GLY A 243 3.39 -19.37 -16.43
N ARG A 244 2.32 -18.63 -16.12
CA ARG A 244 0.93 -19.07 -16.38
C ARG A 244 0.14 -17.94 -17.05
N ARG A 245 -0.76 -18.28 -17.98
CA ARG A 245 -1.75 -17.35 -18.52
C ARG A 245 -2.90 -17.22 -17.53
N LEU A 246 -3.09 -16.01 -16.99
CA LEU A 246 -4.27 -15.71 -16.19
C LEU A 246 -5.50 -15.60 -17.10
N TRP A 247 -6.55 -16.36 -16.79
CA TRP A 247 -7.86 -16.18 -17.43
C TRP A 247 -8.66 -15.13 -16.69
N TRP A 248 -9.69 -14.61 -17.34
CA TRP A 248 -10.55 -13.63 -16.73
C TRP A 248 -11.36 -14.27 -15.59
N TRP A 249 -11.07 -13.87 -14.35
CA TRP A 249 -11.82 -14.21 -13.15
C TRP A 249 -11.66 -13.07 -12.14
N PRO A 250 -12.42 -11.98 -12.29
CA PRO A 250 -12.31 -10.82 -11.42
C PRO A 250 -12.61 -11.15 -9.96
N TYR A 251 -11.95 -10.44 -9.05
CA TYR A 251 -12.13 -10.62 -7.60
C TYR A 251 -13.59 -10.50 -7.15
N LYS A 252 -14.37 -9.59 -7.77
CA LYS A 252 -15.81 -9.42 -7.48
C LYS A 252 -16.60 -10.71 -7.69
N GLU A 253 -16.26 -11.52 -8.70
CA GLU A 253 -16.92 -12.80 -8.93
C GLU A 253 -16.58 -13.81 -7.86
N PHE A 254 -15.30 -13.91 -7.47
CA PHE A 254 -14.87 -14.73 -6.34
C PHE A 254 -15.62 -14.36 -5.05
N VAL A 255 -15.70 -13.06 -4.72
CA VAL A 255 -16.44 -12.60 -3.53
C VAL A 255 -17.92 -12.98 -3.61
N ASN A 256 -18.55 -12.86 -4.79
CA ASN A 256 -19.95 -13.29 -4.98
C ASN A 256 -20.12 -14.80 -4.83
N MET A 257 -19.14 -15.61 -5.25
CA MET A 257 -19.15 -17.06 -5.04
C MET A 257 -19.08 -17.40 -3.55
N ILE A 258 -18.13 -16.81 -2.82
CA ILE A 258 -17.99 -16.99 -1.37
C ILE A 258 -19.26 -16.56 -0.64
N ARG A 259 -19.85 -15.41 -1.01
CA ARG A 259 -21.11 -14.93 -0.44
C ARG A 259 -22.24 -15.94 -0.62
N ARG A 260 -22.40 -16.49 -1.83
CA ARG A 260 -23.42 -17.53 -2.10
C ARG A 260 -23.17 -18.80 -1.29
N ALA A 261 -21.91 -19.23 -1.17
CA ALA A 261 -21.54 -20.39 -0.37
C ALA A 261 -21.87 -20.16 1.12
N ALA A 262 -21.50 -18.99 1.67
CA ALA A 262 -21.80 -18.61 3.05
C ALA A 262 -23.32 -18.55 3.31
N TRP A 263 -24.12 -17.97 2.41
CA TRP A 263 -25.58 -17.98 2.55
C TRP A 263 -26.19 -19.37 2.58
N THR A 264 -25.66 -20.30 1.78
CA THR A 264 -26.10 -21.70 1.80
C THR A 264 -25.71 -22.36 3.11
N ALA A 265 -24.45 -22.22 3.54
CA ALA A 265 -23.94 -22.83 4.76
C ALA A 265 -24.64 -22.33 6.04
N LEU A 266 -24.99 -21.05 6.07
CA LEU A 266 -25.65 -20.40 7.21
C LEU A 266 -27.19 -20.41 7.12
N ALA A 267 -27.76 -21.13 6.15
CA ALA A 267 -29.21 -21.20 5.92
C ALA A 267 -29.91 -19.81 5.91
N VAL A 268 -29.24 -18.80 5.34
CA VAL A 268 -29.73 -17.42 5.36
C VAL A 268 -31.02 -17.31 4.53
N ARG A 269 -32.07 -16.73 5.12
CA ARG A 269 -33.32 -16.43 4.39
C ARG A 269 -33.03 -15.46 3.26
N ARG A 270 -33.38 -15.86 2.03
CA ARG A 270 -33.11 -15.11 0.78
C ARG A 270 -34.28 -14.26 0.30
N ALA A 271 -35.41 -14.33 1.00
CA ALA A 271 -36.60 -13.57 0.71
C ALA A 271 -37.10 -12.94 2.01
N VAL A 272 -37.45 -11.65 1.93
CA VAL A 272 -38.24 -10.98 2.96
C VAL A 272 -39.69 -11.10 2.53
N PRO A 273 -40.59 -11.61 3.38
CA PRO A 273 -42.01 -11.64 3.05
C PRO A 273 -42.49 -10.20 2.85
N ALA A 274 -43.12 -9.96 1.69
CA ALA A 274 -43.71 -8.66 1.41
C ALA A 274 -45.09 -8.62 2.07
N ASN A 275 -45.28 -7.70 3.03
CA ASN A 275 -46.59 -7.47 3.65
C ASN A 275 -47.57 -6.75 2.71
N ARG A 276 -47.09 -6.20 1.59
CA ARG A 276 -47.87 -5.55 0.53
C ARG A 276 -47.21 -5.80 -0.83
N PRO A 277 -47.97 -5.93 -1.92
CA PRO A 277 -47.39 -5.98 -3.26
C PRO A 277 -46.63 -4.67 -3.57
N PRO A 278 -45.56 -4.71 -4.39
CA PRO A 278 -44.92 -3.50 -4.90
C PRO A 278 -45.96 -2.63 -5.62
N ASP A 279 -45.98 -1.33 -5.34
CA ASP A 279 -46.87 -0.40 -6.05
C ASP A 279 -46.27 0.03 -7.40
N ASP A 280 -47.06 0.79 -8.14
CA ASP A 280 -46.79 1.23 -9.52
C ASP A 280 -45.46 2.02 -9.65
N ARG A 281 -44.85 2.48 -8.55
CA ARG A 281 -43.56 3.20 -8.55
C ARG A 281 -42.35 2.31 -8.82
N PHE A 282 -42.51 0.99 -8.71
CA PHE A 282 -41.43 0.01 -8.93
C PHE A 282 -41.39 -0.57 -10.35
N TYR A 283 -42.35 -0.21 -11.19
CA TYR A 283 -42.36 -0.55 -12.62
C TYR A 283 -41.96 0.69 -13.42
N ARG A 284 -40.66 0.81 -13.73
CA ARG A 284 -40.13 1.73 -14.75
C ARG A 284 -39.25 0.97 -15.71
#